data_AF-A0AAD5CNB6-F1
#
_entry.id   AF-A0AAD5CNB6-F1
#
_cell.length_a   1.000
_cell.length_b   1.000
_cell.length_c   1.000
_cell.angle_alpha   90.00
_cell.angle_beta   90.00
_cell.angle_gamma   90.00
#
_symmetry.space_group_name_H-M   'P 1'
#
loop_
_entity.id
_entity.type
_entity.pdbx_description
1 polymer ?
#
loop_
_entity_poly.entity_id
_entity_poly.type
_entity_poly.pdbx_seq_one_letter_code
_entity_poly.pdbx_strand_id
1 'polypeptide(L)'
;VFRNFEKDGEFVGFRGQTTQALTGTYNLYRASQLLFPQEKILEDVKKFSYKYLMEKQANNELLDKWIISKDLPGEIRYALDVPWYASLPRLEARYYLEQYGGDDDVWIGKTLYRMLYVNNNTYLEMAKLDYNHCQSIHRLEWRSFEKWYGTLDLKESMNRSVLSSYYMAAASIFEVERCNERVAWAKTIVLLDAITSFFTKPLLPNIEIQAFVDEFISPSCHHGREGKPRHALVNALLETLNQISSDALVAHGVDIHPHLKSIWTAWLWGCQKGANEAQGEAELIVRTINMTSGRWLPDQESLEHPQYQKLSYIINTLCHEISHKGSHNMSLEIESKMQELVQIVLSNSPNDLEPELKQTFLSVAKTYYYRAFYDPETINRHISKVLFTNVT
;
A
#
# COMPACT_ATOMS: atom_id res chain seq x y z
N VAL A 1 -25.16 10.40 10.86
CA VAL A 1 -25.68 9.14 11.46
C VAL A 1 -25.23 8.97 12.92
N PHE A 2 -23.93 9.03 13.22
CA PHE A 2 -23.39 8.73 14.56
C PHE A 2 -23.90 9.62 15.72
N ARG A 3 -24.32 10.87 15.46
CA ARG A 3 -24.88 11.79 16.48
C ARG A 3 -26.07 11.20 17.24
N ASN A 4 -26.78 10.25 16.63
CA ASN A 4 -27.93 9.59 17.26
C ASN A 4 -27.55 8.68 18.44
N PHE A 5 -26.27 8.31 18.53
CA PHE A 5 -25.71 7.34 19.49
C PHE A 5 -24.73 8.00 20.47
N GLU A 6 -24.47 9.29 20.30
CA GLU A 6 -23.64 10.08 21.20
C GLU A 6 -24.44 10.46 22.45
N LYS A 7 -23.85 10.26 23.62
CA LYS A 7 -24.40 10.68 24.92
C LYS A 7 -23.26 11.04 25.87
N ASP A 8 -23.25 12.28 26.33
CA ASP A 8 -22.28 12.80 27.32
C ASP A 8 -20.80 12.58 26.93
N GLY A 9 -20.49 12.65 25.63
CA GLY A 9 -19.14 12.43 25.09
C GLY A 9 -18.75 10.95 24.91
N GLU A 10 -19.67 10.03 25.20
CA GLU A 10 -19.53 8.59 24.91
C GLU A 10 -20.46 8.14 23.79
N PHE A 11 -20.24 6.93 23.26
CA PHE A 11 -21.09 6.31 22.25
C PHE A 11 -21.71 5.01 22.79
N VAL A 12 -23.00 4.82 22.54
CA VAL A 12 -23.75 3.64 22.99
C VAL A 12 -24.28 2.83 21.80
N GLY A 13 -24.42 1.51 21.98
CA GLY A 13 -24.88 0.63 20.90
C GLY A 13 -26.32 0.91 20.46
N PHE A 14 -27.17 1.37 21.39
CA PHE A 14 -28.56 1.72 21.11
C PHE A 14 -28.94 3.01 21.84
N ARG A 15 -29.66 3.90 21.14
CA ARG A 15 -30.17 5.14 21.73
C ARG A 15 -31.02 4.83 22.96
N GLY A 16 -30.67 5.43 24.10
CA GLY A 16 -31.38 5.26 25.37
C GLY A 16 -30.93 4.05 26.20
N GLN A 17 -29.98 3.24 25.71
CA GLN A 17 -29.34 2.19 26.51
C GLN A 17 -27.94 2.64 26.98
N THR A 18 -27.43 1.98 28.01
CA THR A 18 -26.05 2.15 28.50
C THR A 18 -25.11 1.04 28.03
N THR A 19 -25.62 0.03 27.32
CA THR A 19 -24.82 -1.12 26.92
C THR A 19 -23.89 -0.78 25.75
N GLN A 20 -22.60 -0.89 26.00
CA GLN A 20 -21.54 -0.83 24.98
C GLN A 20 -21.18 -2.27 24.62
N ALA A 21 -21.60 -2.72 23.43
CA ALA A 21 -21.21 -4.03 22.91
C ALA A 21 -19.79 -3.94 22.33
N LEU A 22 -18.95 -4.93 22.64
CA LEU A 22 -17.55 -4.95 22.22
C LEU A 22 -17.42 -4.92 20.69
N THR A 23 -18.17 -5.77 20.01
CA THR A 23 -18.27 -5.83 18.53
C THR A 23 -18.84 -4.54 17.92
N GLY A 24 -19.81 -3.91 18.60
CA GLY A 24 -20.36 -2.62 18.20
C GLY A 24 -19.29 -1.52 18.24
N THR A 25 -18.54 -1.42 19.34
CA THR A 25 -17.45 -0.45 19.48
C THR A 25 -16.27 -0.76 18.55
N TYR A 26 -15.96 -2.03 18.32
CA TYR A 26 -14.99 -2.47 17.31
C TYR A 26 -15.36 -1.99 15.90
N ASN A 27 -16.62 -2.15 15.50
CA ASN A 27 -17.11 -1.66 14.22
C ASN A 27 -17.10 -0.12 14.14
N LEU A 28 -17.43 0.58 15.23
CA LEU A 28 -17.30 2.03 15.32
C LEU A 28 -15.85 2.48 15.14
N TYR A 29 -14.90 1.76 15.76
CA TYR A 29 -13.48 2.04 15.60
C TYR A 29 -13.05 1.91 14.14
N ARG A 30 -13.36 0.78 13.48
CA ARG A 30 -13.05 0.60 12.05
C ARG A 30 -13.68 1.67 11.16
N ALA A 31 -14.95 1.98 11.38
CA ALA A 31 -15.65 3.02 10.61
C ALA A 31 -15.01 4.41 10.79
N SER A 32 -14.55 4.72 12.01
CA SER A 32 -13.90 6.01 12.30
C SER A 32 -12.54 6.19 11.61
N GLN A 33 -11.92 5.13 11.10
CA GLN A 33 -10.67 5.23 10.37
C GLN A 33 -10.85 5.68 8.90
N LEU A 34 -12.10 5.76 8.43
CA LEU A 34 -12.48 6.30 7.11
C LEU A 34 -12.91 7.77 7.17
N LEU A 35 -12.54 8.47 8.24
CA LEU A 35 -12.97 9.86 8.45
C LEU A 35 -12.44 10.80 7.37
N PHE A 36 -13.32 11.66 6.86
CA PHE A 36 -12.93 12.74 5.95
C PHE A 36 -12.55 14.00 6.73
N PRO A 37 -11.80 14.93 6.10
CA PRO A 37 -11.49 16.21 6.72
C PRO A 37 -12.76 16.90 7.22
N GLN A 38 -12.66 17.49 8.42
CA GLN A 38 -13.73 18.25 9.09
C GLN A 38 -14.86 17.41 9.71
N GLU A 39 -14.82 16.07 9.64
CA GLU A 39 -15.80 15.19 10.29
C GLU A 39 -15.53 15.00 11.79
N LYS A 40 -15.68 16.07 12.57
CA LYS A 40 -15.40 16.10 14.02
C LYS A 40 -16.00 14.93 14.81
N ILE A 41 -17.22 14.52 14.47
CA ILE A 41 -17.86 13.39 15.17
C ILE A 41 -17.08 12.09 15.01
N LEU A 42 -16.48 11.83 13.85
CA LEU A 42 -15.68 10.62 13.66
C LEU A 42 -14.35 10.69 14.39
N GLU A 43 -13.78 11.89 14.61
CA GLU A 43 -12.63 12.05 15.51
C GLU A 43 -12.98 11.64 16.94
N ASP A 44 -14.16 12.04 17.42
CA ASP A 44 -14.65 11.69 18.75
C ASP A 44 -14.97 10.20 18.85
N VAL A 45 -15.60 9.61 17.82
CA VAL A 45 -15.81 8.16 17.72
C VAL A 45 -14.47 7.41 17.75
N LYS A 46 -13.46 7.86 16.99
CA LYS A 46 -12.13 7.22 16.96
C LYS A 46 -11.48 7.22 18.34
N LYS A 47 -11.47 8.38 19.02
CA LYS A 47 -10.90 8.53 20.37
C LYS A 47 -11.62 7.64 21.39
N PHE A 48 -12.95 7.69 21.41
CA PHE A 48 -13.76 6.89 22.33
C PHE A 48 -13.55 5.39 22.11
N SER A 49 -13.74 4.94 20.87
CA SER A 49 -13.72 3.51 20.54
C SER A 49 -12.34 2.89 20.72
N TYR A 50 -11.27 3.61 20.34
CA TYR A 50 -9.90 3.17 20.58
C TYR A 50 -9.60 3.02 22.08
N LYS A 51 -9.95 4.03 22.88
CA LYS A 51 -9.75 3.99 24.34
C LYS A 51 -10.50 2.81 24.97
N TYR A 52 -11.76 2.63 24.62
CA TYR A 52 -12.58 1.53 25.11
C TYR A 52 -11.96 0.16 24.78
N LEU A 53 -11.54 -0.06 23.54
CA LEU A 53 -10.96 -1.34 23.11
C LEU A 53 -9.62 -1.63 23.79
N MET A 54 -8.77 -0.60 23.96
CA MET A 54 -7.51 -0.71 24.69
C MET A 54 -7.72 -1.08 26.15
N GLU A 55 -8.69 -0.47 26.83
CA GLU A 55 -9.05 -0.80 28.21
C GLU A 55 -9.58 -2.24 28.32
N LYS A 56 -10.43 -2.67 27.39
CA LYS A 56 -10.92 -4.05 27.34
C LYS A 56 -9.80 -5.07 27.08
N GLN A 57 -8.85 -4.75 26.21
CA GLN A 57 -7.68 -5.58 25.97
C GLN A 57 -6.79 -5.69 27.22
N ALA A 58 -6.51 -4.58 27.90
CA ALA A 58 -5.69 -4.56 29.10
C ALA A 58 -6.29 -5.37 30.26
N ASN A 59 -7.62 -5.39 30.36
CA ASN A 59 -8.35 -6.14 31.40
C ASN A 59 -8.70 -7.59 30.99
N ASN A 60 -8.29 -8.04 29.79
CA ASN A 60 -8.66 -9.34 29.23
C ASN A 60 -10.19 -9.56 29.12
N GLU A 61 -10.92 -8.50 28.78
CA GLU A 61 -12.39 -8.47 28.67
C GLU A 61 -12.85 -8.45 27.19
N LEU A 62 -12.11 -9.13 26.31
CA LEU A 62 -12.38 -9.17 24.87
C LEU A 62 -13.42 -10.24 24.47
N LEU A 63 -14.48 -10.35 25.28
CA LEU A 63 -15.62 -11.23 25.00
C LEU A 63 -16.87 -10.38 24.70
N ASP A 64 -17.67 -10.81 23.74
CA ASP A 64 -18.91 -10.12 23.38
C ASP A 64 -20.14 -10.86 23.91
N LYS A 65 -21.17 -10.10 24.28
CA LYS A 65 -22.43 -10.64 24.82
C LYS A 65 -23.33 -11.23 23.73
N TRP A 66 -23.13 -10.85 22.48
CA TRP A 66 -24.02 -11.12 21.35
C TRP A 66 -23.46 -12.17 20.38
N ILE A 67 -22.20 -12.59 20.56
CA ILE A 67 -21.55 -13.60 19.72
C ILE A 67 -20.52 -14.41 20.52
N ILE A 68 -20.50 -15.72 20.28
CA ILE A 68 -19.41 -16.62 20.64
C ILE A 68 -18.65 -16.87 19.35
N SER A 69 -17.49 -16.22 19.18
CA SER A 69 -16.65 -16.39 18.00
C SER A 69 -15.33 -17.08 18.32
N LYS A 70 -14.69 -17.60 17.28
CA LYS A 70 -13.40 -18.30 17.39
C LYS A 70 -12.28 -17.42 17.97
N ASP A 71 -12.08 -16.20 17.47
CA ASP A 71 -10.96 -15.34 17.91
C ASP A 71 -11.24 -13.83 17.82
N LEU A 72 -12.34 -13.37 18.45
CA LEU A 72 -12.58 -11.92 18.62
C LEU A 72 -11.40 -11.16 19.26
N PRO A 73 -10.69 -11.72 20.28
CA PRO A 73 -9.51 -11.06 20.82
C PRO A 73 -8.41 -10.83 19.79
N GLY A 74 -8.18 -11.78 18.88
CA GLY A 74 -7.27 -11.64 17.75
C GLY A 74 -7.68 -10.54 16.77
N GLU A 75 -8.97 -10.49 16.39
CA GLU A 75 -9.50 -9.46 15.47
C GLU A 75 -9.32 -8.04 16.03
N ILE A 76 -9.62 -7.86 17.32
CA ILE A 76 -9.51 -6.55 17.98
C ILE A 76 -8.04 -6.13 18.12
N ARG A 77 -7.17 -7.05 18.57
CA ARG A 77 -5.74 -6.79 18.69
C ARG A 77 -5.13 -6.44 17.34
N TYR A 78 -5.48 -7.15 16.26
CA TYR A 78 -5.02 -6.80 14.92
C TYR A 78 -5.45 -5.38 14.55
N ALA A 79 -6.71 -4.98 14.76
CA ALA A 79 -7.15 -3.64 14.40
C ALA A 79 -6.49 -2.53 15.24
N LEU A 80 -6.15 -2.79 16.49
CA LEU A 80 -5.42 -1.85 17.35
C LEU A 80 -3.94 -1.74 16.96
N ASP A 81 -3.33 -2.86 16.54
CA ASP A 81 -1.92 -2.91 16.12
C ASP A 81 -1.71 -2.45 14.67
N VAL A 82 -2.75 -2.54 13.83
CA VAL A 82 -2.71 -2.23 12.38
C VAL A 82 -3.78 -1.21 12.02
N PRO A 83 -3.44 0.10 11.99
CA PRO A 83 -4.39 1.11 11.50
C PRO A 83 -4.73 0.86 10.03
N TRP A 84 -5.92 1.27 9.60
CA TRP A 84 -6.42 1.04 8.25
C TRP A 84 -5.51 1.60 7.16
N TYR A 85 -4.82 2.71 7.43
CA TYR A 85 -3.82 3.30 6.54
C TYR A 85 -2.57 2.40 6.38
N ALA A 86 -2.24 1.56 7.35
CA ALA A 86 -1.18 0.55 7.28
C ALA A 86 -1.69 -0.86 6.90
N SER A 87 -3.00 -1.11 6.92
CA SER A 87 -3.55 -2.45 6.64
C SER A 87 -3.48 -2.79 5.15
N LEU A 88 -2.48 -3.56 4.73
CA LEU A 88 -2.36 -4.07 3.35
C LEU A 88 -3.35 -5.23 3.13
N PRO A 89 -4.03 -5.33 1.96
CA PRO A 89 -5.08 -6.32 1.70
C PRO A 89 -4.72 -7.77 2.07
N ARG A 90 -3.56 -8.27 1.61
CA ARG A 90 -3.14 -9.65 1.93
C ARG A 90 -2.71 -9.83 3.38
N LEU A 91 -2.28 -8.77 4.05
CA LEU A 91 -1.94 -8.81 5.47
C LEU A 91 -3.22 -9.00 6.30
N GLU A 92 -4.24 -8.18 6.08
CA GLU A 92 -5.52 -8.29 6.79
C GLU A 92 -6.18 -9.65 6.55
N ALA A 93 -6.26 -10.08 5.28
CA ALA A 93 -6.79 -11.39 4.92
C ALA A 93 -6.02 -12.53 5.59
N ARG A 94 -4.68 -12.42 5.71
CA ARG A 94 -3.85 -13.46 6.32
C ARG A 94 -4.19 -13.69 7.78
N TYR A 95 -4.40 -12.61 8.54
CA TYR A 95 -4.77 -12.71 9.96
C TYR A 95 -6.23 -13.12 10.11
N TYR A 96 -7.13 -12.57 9.30
CA TYR A 96 -8.55 -12.89 9.37
C TYR A 96 -8.87 -14.37 9.07
N LEU A 97 -8.12 -15.01 8.17
CA LEU A 97 -8.25 -16.45 7.89
C LEU A 97 -7.96 -17.34 9.11
N GLU A 98 -7.15 -16.88 10.06
CA GLU A 98 -6.91 -17.59 11.32
C GLU A 98 -8.00 -17.30 12.35
N GLN A 99 -8.69 -16.16 12.22
CA GLN A 99 -9.65 -15.65 13.20
C GLN A 99 -11.10 -16.06 12.90
N TYR A 100 -11.47 -16.15 11.63
CA TYR A 100 -12.82 -16.52 11.21
C TYR A 100 -13.18 -17.94 11.67
N GLY A 101 -14.31 -18.06 12.37
CA GLY A 101 -14.76 -19.32 12.98
C GLY A 101 -15.49 -20.27 12.05
N GLY A 102 -15.76 -19.87 10.80
CA GLY A 102 -16.54 -20.73 9.91
C GLY A 102 -17.94 -20.97 10.46
N ASP A 103 -18.41 -22.22 10.44
CA ASP A 103 -19.71 -22.57 11.00
C ASP A 103 -19.74 -22.70 12.52
N ASP A 104 -18.60 -22.57 13.23
CA ASP A 104 -18.52 -22.67 14.68
C ASP A 104 -19.04 -21.43 15.42
N ASP A 105 -19.01 -20.26 14.79
CA ASP A 105 -19.51 -19.01 15.39
C ASP A 105 -21.01 -19.09 15.71
N VAL A 106 -21.40 -18.67 16.93
CA VAL A 106 -22.78 -18.70 17.43
C VAL A 106 -23.24 -17.31 17.83
N TRP A 107 -24.39 -16.88 17.31
CA TRP A 107 -25.00 -15.61 17.67
C TRP A 107 -25.98 -15.77 18.83
N ILE A 108 -26.02 -14.78 19.71
CA ILE A 108 -26.85 -14.75 20.92
C ILE A 108 -27.95 -13.72 20.72
N GLY A 109 -29.21 -14.18 20.65
CA GLY A 109 -30.40 -13.34 20.63
C GLY A 109 -31.33 -13.67 21.81
N LYS A 110 -32.62 -13.87 21.54
CA LYS A 110 -33.52 -14.52 22.53
C LYS A 110 -33.14 -15.98 22.76
N THR A 111 -32.59 -16.62 21.73
CA THR A 111 -32.04 -17.97 21.74
C THR A 111 -30.70 -17.94 21.00
N LEU A 112 -29.91 -19.01 21.12
CA LEU A 112 -28.75 -19.22 20.25
C LEU A 112 -29.23 -19.45 18.82
N TYR A 113 -28.52 -18.86 17.85
CA TYR A 113 -28.79 -19.05 16.42
C TYR A 113 -27.49 -18.97 15.61
N ARG A 114 -27.53 -19.49 14.38
CA ARG A 114 -26.41 -19.42 13.43
C ARG A 114 -26.83 -18.66 12.18
N MET A 115 -25.89 -17.90 11.62
CA MET A 115 -26.08 -17.14 10.39
C MET A 115 -25.38 -17.85 9.23
N LEU A 116 -26.02 -18.87 8.64
CA LEU A 116 -25.38 -19.79 7.68
C LEU A 116 -24.78 -19.09 6.44
N TYR A 117 -25.32 -17.93 6.04
CA TYR A 117 -24.79 -17.14 4.92
C TYR A 117 -23.68 -16.15 5.31
N VAL A 118 -23.36 -16.05 6.61
CA VAL A 118 -22.27 -15.23 7.16
C VAL A 118 -21.15 -16.11 7.72
N ASN A 119 -21.51 -17.20 8.39
CA ASN A 119 -20.65 -18.11 9.13
C ASN A 119 -20.78 -19.52 8.53
N ASN A 120 -19.84 -19.91 7.66
CA ASN A 120 -19.79 -21.25 7.08
C ASN A 120 -18.37 -21.67 6.67
N ASN A 121 -18.12 -22.98 6.67
CA ASN A 121 -16.82 -23.54 6.33
C ASN A 121 -16.50 -23.46 4.83
N THR A 122 -17.51 -23.41 3.96
CA THR A 122 -17.29 -23.25 2.51
C THR A 122 -16.54 -21.96 2.18
N TYR A 123 -16.89 -20.83 2.82
CA TYR A 123 -16.18 -19.57 2.65
C TYR A 123 -14.76 -19.65 3.17
N LEU A 124 -14.55 -20.26 4.35
CA LEU A 124 -13.22 -20.41 4.93
C LEU A 124 -12.31 -21.29 4.06
N GLU A 125 -12.80 -22.46 3.64
CA GLU A 125 -12.05 -23.39 2.79
C GLU A 125 -11.70 -22.75 1.44
N MET A 126 -12.67 -22.11 0.78
CA MET A 126 -12.44 -21.39 -0.47
C MET A 126 -11.40 -20.28 -0.30
N ALA A 127 -11.50 -19.48 0.76
CA ALA A 127 -10.57 -18.39 1.01
C ALA A 127 -9.15 -18.90 1.34
N LYS A 128 -9.02 -20.02 2.06
CA LYS A 128 -7.71 -20.68 2.29
C LYS A 128 -7.09 -21.18 0.99
N LEU A 129 -7.89 -21.83 0.14
CA LEU A 129 -7.44 -22.34 -1.16
C LEU A 129 -7.00 -21.19 -2.08
N ASP A 130 -7.81 -20.15 -2.21
CA ASP A 130 -7.50 -18.94 -2.98
C ASP A 130 -6.21 -18.26 -2.49
N TYR A 131 -6.10 -18.05 -1.17
CA TYR A 131 -4.93 -17.42 -0.57
C TYR A 131 -3.66 -18.23 -0.85
N ASN A 132 -3.69 -19.55 -0.62
CA ASN A 132 -2.55 -20.43 -0.86
C ASN A 132 -2.19 -20.52 -2.35
N HIS A 133 -3.18 -20.47 -3.25
CA HIS A 133 -2.95 -20.42 -4.69
C HIS A 133 -2.20 -19.14 -5.08
N CYS A 134 -2.71 -17.96 -4.72
CA CYS A 134 -2.05 -16.68 -4.96
C CYS A 134 -0.64 -16.66 -4.38
N GLN A 135 -0.48 -17.06 -3.11
CA GLN A 135 0.81 -17.12 -2.42
C GLN A 135 1.81 -18.03 -3.14
N SER A 136 1.36 -19.17 -3.69
CA SER A 136 2.23 -20.08 -4.45
C SER A 136 2.79 -19.42 -5.71
N ILE A 137 1.98 -18.64 -6.42
CA ILE A 137 2.39 -17.87 -7.59
C ILE A 137 3.34 -16.75 -7.18
N HIS A 138 3.03 -16.01 -6.10
CA HIS A 138 3.90 -14.94 -5.61
C HIS A 138 5.29 -15.46 -5.23
N ARG A 139 5.41 -16.68 -4.70
CA ARG A 139 6.73 -17.31 -4.45
C ARG A 139 7.51 -17.61 -5.74
N LEU A 140 6.83 -18.01 -6.81
CA LEU A 140 7.48 -18.26 -8.11
C LEU A 140 7.93 -16.94 -8.76
N GLU A 141 7.11 -15.91 -8.66
CA GLU A 141 7.45 -14.56 -9.09
C GLU A 141 8.62 -14.01 -8.31
N TRP A 142 8.64 -14.15 -6.98
CA TRP A 142 9.77 -13.72 -6.15
C TRP A 142 11.09 -14.36 -6.61
N ARG A 143 11.11 -15.66 -6.92
CA ARG A 143 12.31 -16.33 -7.46
C ARG A 143 12.77 -15.73 -8.79
N SER A 144 11.82 -15.32 -9.63
CA SER A 144 12.13 -14.68 -10.91
C SER A 144 12.61 -13.24 -10.73
N PHE A 145 12.02 -12.53 -9.75
CA PHE A 145 12.39 -11.18 -9.35
C PHE A 145 13.80 -11.14 -8.74
N GLU A 146 14.14 -12.10 -7.87
CA GLU A 146 15.47 -12.25 -7.29
C GLU A 146 16.54 -12.50 -8.37
N LYS A 147 16.24 -13.36 -9.36
CA LYS A 147 17.11 -13.56 -10.52
C LYS A 147 17.32 -12.28 -11.32
N TRP A 148 16.24 -11.55 -11.60
CA TRP A 148 16.31 -10.24 -12.28
C TRP A 148 17.17 -9.25 -11.48
N TYR A 149 17.01 -9.17 -10.17
CA TYR A 149 17.84 -8.29 -9.35
C TYR A 149 19.33 -8.66 -9.44
N GLY A 150 19.64 -9.96 -9.43
CA GLY A 150 21.00 -10.48 -9.61
C GLY A 150 21.66 -10.12 -10.94
N THR A 151 20.88 -9.79 -11.99
CA THR A 151 21.46 -9.37 -13.29
C THR A 151 21.84 -7.89 -13.34
N LEU A 152 21.39 -7.06 -12.39
CA LEU A 152 21.58 -5.60 -12.45
C LEU A 152 22.98 -5.13 -12.05
N ASP A 153 23.87 -6.03 -11.61
CA ASP A 153 25.22 -5.73 -11.09
C ASP A 153 25.24 -4.61 -10.02
N LEU A 154 24.14 -4.47 -9.26
CA LEU A 154 24.02 -3.55 -8.14
C LEU A 154 24.58 -4.24 -6.90
N LYS A 155 25.60 -3.65 -6.24
CA LYS A 155 26.25 -4.24 -5.05
C LYS A 155 25.22 -4.69 -3.99
N GLU A 156 25.51 -5.83 -3.35
CA GLU A 156 24.66 -6.61 -2.41
C GLU A 156 24.04 -5.87 -1.21
N SER A 157 24.33 -4.59 -0.98
CA SER A 157 23.86 -3.84 0.19
C SER A 157 22.34 -3.58 0.22
N MET A 158 21.55 -4.10 -0.73
CA MET A 158 20.11 -3.86 -0.83
C MET A 158 19.20 -5.10 -0.77
N ASN A 159 19.72 -6.31 -0.53
CA ASN A 159 18.92 -7.55 -0.57
C ASN A 159 17.63 -7.52 0.29
N ARG A 160 17.66 -6.88 1.47
CA ARG A 160 16.45 -6.74 2.32
C ARG A 160 15.45 -5.71 1.79
N SER A 161 15.91 -4.67 1.10
CA SER A 161 15.01 -3.69 0.45
C SER A 161 14.26 -4.34 -0.71
N VAL A 162 14.94 -5.19 -1.50
CA VAL A 162 14.37 -5.86 -2.68
C VAL A 162 13.19 -6.76 -2.32
N LEU A 163 13.33 -7.60 -1.28
CA LEU A 163 12.22 -8.45 -0.82
C LEU A 163 11.06 -7.63 -0.25
N SER A 164 11.37 -6.56 0.50
CA SER A 164 10.35 -5.65 1.02
C SER A 164 9.57 -5.00 -0.12
N SER A 165 10.23 -4.50 -1.16
CA SER A 165 9.59 -3.89 -2.34
C SER A 165 8.63 -4.85 -3.05
N TYR A 166 9.06 -6.11 -3.26
CA TYR A 166 8.18 -7.13 -3.83
C TYR A 166 7.00 -7.44 -2.91
N TYR A 167 7.23 -7.58 -1.61
CA TYR A 167 6.18 -7.82 -0.63
C TYR A 167 5.13 -6.71 -0.61
N MET A 168 5.50 -5.43 -0.61
CA MET A 168 4.53 -4.32 -0.60
C MET A 168 3.62 -4.34 -1.83
N ALA A 169 4.20 -4.61 -3.00
CA ALA A 169 3.44 -4.74 -4.23
C ALA A 169 2.53 -5.97 -4.18
N ALA A 170 3.04 -7.14 -3.77
CA ALA A 170 2.27 -8.38 -3.68
C ALA A 170 1.17 -8.36 -2.62
N ALA A 171 1.38 -7.64 -1.52
CA ALA A 171 0.39 -7.50 -0.47
C ALA A 171 -0.74 -6.55 -0.86
N SER A 172 -0.53 -5.70 -1.87
CA SER A 172 -1.47 -4.67 -2.34
C SER A 172 -2.21 -5.08 -3.62
N ILE A 173 -1.49 -5.60 -4.61
CA ILE A 173 -2.02 -6.16 -5.88
C ILE A 173 -1.69 -7.65 -5.88
N PHE A 174 -2.61 -8.46 -5.39
CA PHE A 174 -2.37 -9.88 -5.09
C PHE A 174 -2.93 -10.82 -6.15
N GLU A 175 -3.83 -10.33 -6.98
CA GLU A 175 -4.51 -11.09 -8.02
C GLU A 175 -3.46 -11.65 -9.00
N VAL A 176 -3.65 -12.91 -9.41
CA VAL A 176 -2.65 -13.66 -10.18
C VAL A 176 -2.48 -13.03 -11.57
N GLU A 177 -3.57 -12.61 -12.18
CA GLU A 177 -3.66 -11.96 -13.48
C GLU A 177 -3.05 -10.56 -13.52
N ARG A 178 -2.76 -9.95 -12.36
CA ARG A 178 -2.16 -8.60 -12.25
C ARG A 178 -0.65 -8.66 -12.00
N CYS A 179 0.02 -9.73 -12.46
CA CYS A 179 1.45 -9.92 -12.25
C CYS A 179 2.31 -8.81 -12.87
N ASN A 180 1.96 -8.31 -14.05
CA ASN A 180 2.68 -7.23 -14.72
C ASN A 180 2.68 -5.96 -13.88
N GLU A 181 1.52 -5.57 -13.33
CA GLU A 181 1.37 -4.40 -12.46
C GLU A 181 2.22 -4.54 -11.19
N ARG A 182 2.12 -5.69 -10.53
CA ARG A 182 2.86 -5.99 -9.28
C ARG A 182 4.38 -6.02 -9.49
N VAL A 183 4.85 -6.70 -10.53
CA VAL A 183 6.28 -6.81 -10.83
C VAL A 183 6.84 -5.45 -11.25
N ALA A 184 6.14 -4.71 -12.12
CA ALA A 184 6.57 -3.38 -12.54
C ALA A 184 6.64 -2.41 -11.35
N TRP A 185 5.65 -2.43 -10.45
CA TRP A 185 5.69 -1.67 -9.20
C TRP A 185 6.94 -1.99 -8.39
N ALA A 186 7.17 -3.26 -8.09
CA ALA A 186 8.32 -3.68 -7.27
C ALA A 186 9.66 -3.31 -7.92
N LYS A 187 9.81 -3.53 -9.23
CA LYS A 187 11.03 -3.17 -9.98
C LYS A 187 11.28 -1.66 -9.95
N THR A 188 10.23 -0.86 -10.12
CA THR A 188 10.31 0.60 -10.04
C THR A 188 10.79 1.08 -8.68
N ILE A 189 10.28 0.52 -7.58
CA ILE A 189 10.77 0.88 -6.23
C ILE A 189 12.27 0.56 -6.09
N VAL A 190 12.70 -0.63 -6.52
CA VAL A 190 14.11 -1.03 -6.44
C VAL A 190 15.02 -0.07 -7.22
N LEU A 191 14.61 0.36 -8.40
CA LEU A 191 15.37 1.31 -9.21
C LEU A 191 15.37 2.72 -8.60
N LEU A 192 14.24 3.20 -8.08
CA LEU A 192 14.16 4.47 -7.37
C LEU A 192 15.09 4.46 -6.16
N ASP A 193 15.02 3.44 -5.30
CA ASP A 193 15.90 3.28 -4.14
C ASP A 193 17.39 3.28 -4.55
N ALA A 194 17.75 2.57 -5.62
CA ALA A 194 19.12 2.49 -6.12
C ALA A 194 19.62 3.84 -6.68
N ILE A 195 18.80 4.56 -7.43
CA ILE A 195 19.13 5.87 -8.01
C ILE A 195 19.21 6.94 -6.93
N THR A 196 18.23 7.00 -6.01
CA THR A 196 18.24 7.92 -4.88
C THR A 196 19.46 7.64 -3.98
N SER A 197 19.80 6.37 -3.73
CA SER A 197 21.03 6.01 -3.01
C SER A 197 22.30 6.42 -3.75
N PHE A 198 22.32 6.36 -5.08
CA PHE A 198 23.44 6.84 -5.88
C PHE A 198 23.58 8.36 -5.80
N PHE A 199 22.48 9.12 -5.96
CA PHE A 199 22.47 10.59 -5.95
C PHE A 199 22.74 11.21 -4.58
N THR A 200 22.43 10.51 -3.49
CA THR A 200 22.65 10.99 -2.11
C THR A 200 24.04 10.64 -1.54
N LYS A 201 24.93 10.02 -2.32
CA LYS A 201 26.30 9.71 -1.88
C LYS A 201 27.03 11.00 -1.45
N PRO A 202 27.67 11.02 -0.27
CA PRO A 202 28.46 12.17 0.15
C PRO A 202 29.49 12.53 -0.92
N LEU A 203 29.60 13.82 -1.26
CA LEU A 203 30.56 14.36 -2.24
C LEU A 203 30.28 14.00 -3.71
N LEU A 204 29.12 13.43 -4.05
CA LEU A 204 28.75 13.29 -5.47
C LEU A 204 28.55 14.69 -6.09
N PRO A 205 29.35 15.10 -7.09
CA PRO A 205 29.16 16.42 -7.69
C PRO A 205 27.91 16.44 -8.57
N ASN A 206 27.20 17.57 -8.63
CA ASN A 206 25.99 17.73 -9.48
C ASN A 206 26.24 17.35 -10.96
N ILE A 207 27.49 17.44 -11.44
CA ILE A 207 27.87 17.03 -12.79
C ILE A 207 27.67 15.52 -13.04
N GLU A 208 27.78 14.67 -12.02
CA GLU A 208 27.54 13.23 -12.14
C GLU A 208 26.04 12.92 -12.22
N ILE A 209 25.19 13.71 -11.55
CA ILE A 209 23.73 13.64 -11.70
C ILE A 209 23.36 14.09 -13.12
N GLN A 210 23.89 15.20 -13.61
CA GLN A 210 23.68 15.65 -14.99
C GLN A 210 24.12 14.58 -16.00
N ALA A 211 25.33 14.03 -15.82
CA ALA A 211 25.83 12.96 -16.68
C ALA A 211 24.96 11.69 -16.62
N PHE A 212 24.31 11.37 -15.50
CA PHE A 212 23.35 10.27 -15.41
C PHE A 212 22.14 10.55 -16.31
N VAL A 213 21.55 11.74 -16.17
CA VAL A 213 20.36 12.13 -16.94
C VAL A 213 20.65 12.20 -18.43
N ASP A 214 21.78 12.80 -18.82
CA ASP A 214 22.19 12.89 -20.23
C ASP A 214 22.35 11.50 -20.86
N GLU A 215 22.94 10.55 -20.12
CA GLU A 215 23.13 9.18 -20.61
C GLU A 215 21.81 8.41 -20.71
N PHE A 216 20.88 8.60 -19.78
CA PHE A 216 19.55 8.00 -19.85
C PHE A 216 18.74 8.53 -21.05
N ILE A 217 18.82 9.84 -21.31
CA ILE A 217 18.09 10.47 -22.42
C ILE A 217 18.70 10.06 -23.77
N SER A 218 20.04 10.09 -23.86
CA SER A 218 20.81 9.85 -25.09
C SER A 218 21.85 8.73 -24.93
N PRO A 219 21.43 7.44 -24.87
CA PRO A 219 22.34 6.31 -24.62
C PRO A 219 23.44 6.15 -25.69
N SER A 220 23.13 6.53 -26.94
CA SER A 220 24.00 6.36 -28.12
C SER A 220 25.28 7.20 -28.10
N CYS A 221 25.42 8.15 -27.17
CA CYS A 221 26.53 9.10 -27.14
C CYS A 221 27.70 8.67 -26.22
N HIS A 222 27.64 7.48 -25.60
CA HIS A 222 28.51 7.12 -24.47
C HIS A 222 29.26 5.79 -24.64
N HIS A 223 30.00 5.64 -25.75
CA HIS A 223 30.94 4.53 -25.92
C HIS A 223 32.15 4.64 -24.96
N GLY A 224 32.57 3.52 -24.36
CA GLY A 224 33.81 3.44 -23.56
C GLY A 224 33.70 3.71 -22.05
N ARG A 225 32.50 3.58 -21.46
CA ARG A 225 32.26 3.78 -20.00
C ARG A 225 31.88 2.51 -19.23
N GLU A 226 32.06 1.34 -19.85
CA GLU A 226 31.84 0.03 -19.23
C GLU A 226 32.60 -0.07 -17.88
N GLY A 227 31.90 -0.51 -16.83
CA GLY A 227 32.46 -0.66 -15.48
C GLY A 227 32.28 0.52 -14.52
N LYS A 228 31.69 1.66 -14.95
CA LYS A 228 31.32 2.74 -14.02
C LYS A 228 29.97 2.45 -13.33
N PRO A 229 29.83 2.63 -11.99
CA PRO A 229 28.57 2.40 -11.27
C PRO A 229 27.36 3.18 -11.83
N ARG A 230 27.60 4.41 -12.32
CA ARG A 230 26.58 5.23 -12.99
C ARG A 230 26.06 4.55 -14.27
N HIS A 231 26.96 4.01 -15.08
CA HIS A 231 26.62 3.36 -16.35
C HIS A 231 25.84 2.06 -16.13
N ALA A 232 26.28 1.25 -15.17
CA ALA A 232 25.57 0.04 -14.77
C ALA A 232 24.12 0.35 -14.35
N LEU A 233 23.92 1.40 -13.55
CA LEU A 233 22.58 1.79 -13.09
C LEU A 233 21.70 2.39 -14.20
N VAL A 234 22.26 3.15 -15.14
CA VAL A 234 21.51 3.65 -16.32
C VAL A 234 21.09 2.48 -17.21
N ASN A 235 21.99 1.53 -17.49
CA ASN A 235 21.67 0.34 -18.26
C ASN A 235 20.60 -0.51 -17.56
N ALA A 236 20.74 -0.74 -16.25
CA ALA A 236 19.75 -1.44 -15.44
C ALA A 236 18.35 -0.80 -15.53
N LEU A 237 18.28 0.53 -15.48
CA LEU A 237 17.03 1.28 -15.69
C LEU A 237 16.48 1.04 -17.10
N LEU A 238 17.28 1.28 -18.16
CA LEU A 238 16.84 1.13 -19.54
C LEU A 238 16.35 -0.28 -19.88
N GLU A 239 17.11 -1.31 -19.50
CA GLU A 239 16.74 -2.71 -19.68
C GLU A 239 15.46 -3.06 -18.95
N THR A 240 15.28 -2.54 -17.73
CA THR A 240 14.05 -2.76 -16.96
C THR A 240 12.84 -2.08 -17.58
N LEU A 241 12.98 -0.84 -18.09
CA LEU A 241 11.88 -0.16 -18.79
C LEU A 241 11.51 -0.89 -20.09
N ASN A 242 12.50 -1.42 -20.80
CA ASN A 242 12.27 -2.25 -21.99
C ASN A 242 11.52 -3.53 -21.64
N GLN A 243 11.90 -4.21 -20.56
CA GLN A 243 11.21 -5.42 -20.11
C GLN A 243 9.77 -5.11 -19.70
N ILE A 244 9.55 -4.08 -18.87
CA ILE A 244 8.20 -3.69 -18.44
C ILE A 244 7.33 -3.33 -19.64
N SER A 245 7.86 -2.58 -20.61
CA SER A 245 7.08 -2.25 -21.82
C SER A 245 6.80 -3.48 -22.69
N SER A 246 7.77 -4.39 -22.83
CA SER A 246 7.58 -5.62 -23.60
C SER A 246 6.50 -6.50 -22.96
N ASP A 247 6.50 -6.63 -21.63
CA ASP A 247 5.50 -7.40 -20.90
C ASP A 247 4.09 -6.79 -21.06
N ALA A 248 3.99 -5.45 -21.01
CA ALA A 248 2.73 -4.74 -21.26
C ALA A 248 2.26 -4.86 -22.72
N LEU A 249 3.16 -4.79 -23.69
CA LEU A 249 2.86 -4.97 -25.12
C LEU A 249 2.34 -6.39 -25.39
N VAL A 250 2.95 -7.41 -24.78
CA VAL A 250 2.51 -8.81 -24.90
C VAL A 250 1.14 -9.02 -24.26
N ALA A 251 0.89 -8.43 -23.09
CA ALA A 251 -0.36 -8.63 -22.36
C ALA A 251 -1.54 -7.83 -22.91
N HIS A 252 -1.30 -6.61 -23.40
CA HIS A 252 -2.35 -5.64 -23.72
C HIS A 252 -2.26 -5.07 -25.14
N GLY A 253 -1.21 -5.37 -25.91
CA GLY A 253 -1.02 -4.81 -27.25
C GLY A 253 -0.66 -3.33 -27.27
N VAL A 254 -0.24 -2.76 -26.13
CA VAL A 254 0.06 -1.34 -25.96
C VAL A 254 1.55 -1.15 -25.68
N ASP A 255 2.23 -0.33 -26.48
CA ASP A 255 3.60 0.09 -26.19
C ASP A 255 3.61 1.29 -25.23
N ILE A 256 4.04 1.04 -24.00
CA ILE A 256 4.15 2.04 -22.94
C ILE A 256 5.55 2.62 -22.81
N HIS A 257 6.52 2.17 -23.62
CA HIS A 257 7.92 2.58 -23.52
C HIS A 257 8.09 4.10 -23.63
N PRO A 258 7.44 4.80 -24.59
CA PRO A 258 7.57 6.26 -24.69
C PRO A 258 7.09 6.97 -23.41
N HIS A 259 5.99 6.50 -22.83
CA HIS A 259 5.42 7.07 -21.62
C HIS A 259 6.28 6.78 -20.39
N LEU A 260 6.77 5.54 -20.24
CA LEU A 260 7.73 5.19 -19.19
C LEU A 260 8.99 6.05 -19.28
N LYS A 261 9.59 6.17 -20.48
CA LYS A 261 10.77 7.01 -20.68
C LYS A 261 10.49 8.47 -20.34
N SER A 262 9.32 9.00 -20.70
CA SER A 262 8.91 10.36 -20.38
C SER A 262 8.82 10.61 -18.87
N ILE A 263 8.14 9.75 -18.11
CA ILE A 263 7.96 9.96 -16.65
C ILE A 263 9.27 9.83 -15.88
N TRP A 264 10.12 8.87 -16.26
CA TRP A 264 11.44 8.72 -15.66
C TRP A 264 12.35 9.89 -16.00
N THR A 265 12.28 10.41 -17.23
CA THR A 265 13.00 11.62 -17.61
C THR A 265 12.58 12.80 -16.74
N ALA A 266 11.27 13.02 -16.59
CA ALA A 266 10.73 14.12 -15.77
C ALA A 266 11.19 14.03 -14.30
N TRP A 267 11.15 12.84 -13.70
CA TRP A 267 11.62 12.64 -12.33
C TRP A 267 13.13 12.88 -12.19
N LEU A 268 13.94 12.33 -13.11
CA LEU A 268 15.39 12.52 -13.13
C LEU A 268 15.80 13.99 -13.28
N TRP A 269 15.10 14.76 -14.12
CA TRP A 269 15.28 16.22 -14.22
C TRP A 269 14.92 16.93 -12.92
N GLY A 270 13.88 16.47 -12.22
CA GLY A 270 13.52 16.96 -10.88
C GLY A 270 14.66 16.80 -9.89
N CYS A 271 15.32 15.64 -9.87
CA CYS A 271 16.45 15.37 -8.98
C CYS A 271 17.63 16.36 -9.16
N GLN A 272 17.81 16.94 -10.36
CA GLN A 272 18.88 17.92 -10.61
C GLN A 272 18.66 19.27 -9.91
N LYS A 273 17.40 19.62 -9.61
CA LYS A 273 17.06 20.91 -8.98
C LYS A 273 17.33 20.92 -7.47
N GLY A 274 17.50 19.75 -6.85
CA GLY A 274 17.95 19.58 -5.47
C GLY A 274 17.36 18.33 -4.80
N ALA A 275 18.07 17.74 -3.83
CA ALA A 275 17.66 16.51 -3.14
C ALA A 275 16.35 16.65 -2.32
N ASN A 276 16.02 17.88 -1.86
CA ASN A 276 14.75 18.17 -1.17
C ASN A 276 13.57 18.41 -2.15
N GLU A 277 13.83 18.39 -3.46
CA GLU A 277 12.85 18.60 -4.53
C GLU A 277 12.68 17.36 -5.42
N ALA A 278 13.23 16.21 -5.05
CA ALA A 278 12.95 14.91 -5.68
C ALA A 278 11.51 14.43 -5.35
N GLN A 279 10.54 15.33 -5.51
CA GLN A 279 9.11 15.06 -5.48
C GLN A 279 8.74 14.32 -6.77
N GLY A 280 7.87 13.32 -6.68
CA GLY A 280 7.37 12.60 -7.86
C GLY A 280 7.59 11.10 -7.84
N GLU A 281 8.34 10.53 -6.89
CA GLU A 281 8.55 9.08 -6.80
C GLU A 281 7.22 8.31 -6.72
N ALA A 282 6.31 8.79 -5.85
CA ALA A 282 5.03 8.14 -5.63
C ALA A 282 4.11 8.23 -6.86
N GLU A 283 4.06 9.40 -7.52
CA GLU A 283 3.32 9.52 -8.78
C GLU A 283 3.93 8.65 -9.89
N LEU A 284 5.25 8.59 -10.00
CA LEU A 284 5.93 7.73 -10.98
C LEU A 284 5.53 6.26 -10.79
N ILE A 285 5.48 5.79 -9.55
CA ILE A 285 4.98 4.45 -9.21
C ILE A 285 3.52 4.29 -9.65
N VAL A 286 2.63 5.22 -9.27
CA VAL A 286 1.20 5.18 -9.64
C VAL A 286 1.03 5.11 -11.15
N ARG A 287 1.74 5.94 -11.90
CA ARG A 287 1.67 5.95 -13.37
C ARG A 287 2.20 4.66 -13.97
N THR A 288 3.28 4.10 -13.41
CA THR A 288 3.83 2.81 -13.86
C THR A 288 2.80 1.69 -13.69
N ILE A 289 2.15 1.59 -12.52
CA ILE A 289 1.11 0.58 -12.25
C ILE A 289 -0.04 0.71 -13.23
N ASN A 290 -0.56 1.93 -13.41
CA ASN A 290 -1.72 2.14 -14.28
C ASN A 290 -1.42 1.85 -15.76
N MET A 291 -0.26 2.27 -16.27
CA MET A 291 0.14 1.97 -17.66
C MET A 291 0.35 0.47 -17.88
N THR A 292 0.95 -0.23 -16.92
CA THR A 292 1.19 -1.68 -17.02
C THR A 292 -0.06 -2.53 -16.90
N SER A 293 -1.15 -1.96 -16.37
CA SER A 293 -2.46 -2.61 -16.37
C SER A 293 -3.16 -2.62 -17.74
N GLY A 294 -2.65 -1.85 -18.71
CA GLY A 294 -3.29 -1.64 -20.00
C GLY A 294 -4.59 -0.82 -19.97
N ARG A 295 -5.04 -0.40 -18.78
CA ARG A 295 -6.31 0.32 -18.58
C ARG A 295 -6.19 1.82 -18.79
N TRP A 296 -5.01 2.40 -18.52
CA TRP A 296 -4.83 3.85 -18.56
C TRP A 296 -3.51 4.24 -19.21
N LEU A 297 -3.59 5.04 -20.27
CA LEU A 297 -2.46 5.74 -20.86
C LEU A 297 -2.60 7.23 -20.56
N PRO A 298 -1.58 7.87 -19.96
CA PRO A 298 -1.62 9.29 -19.70
C PRO A 298 -1.62 10.08 -21.01
N ASP A 299 -2.72 10.75 -21.33
CA ASP A 299 -2.75 11.87 -22.26
C ASP A 299 -2.69 13.21 -21.52
N GLN A 300 -2.51 14.29 -22.28
CA GLN A 300 -2.36 15.63 -21.70
C GLN A 300 -3.61 16.06 -20.92
N GLU A 301 -4.81 15.73 -21.41
CA GLU A 301 -6.08 16.08 -20.78
C GLU A 301 -6.26 15.36 -19.43
N SER A 302 -5.94 14.07 -19.37
CA SER A 302 -5.98 13.26 -18.15
C SER A 302 -5.03 13.78 -17.09
N LEU A 303 -3.83 14.20 -17.49
CA LEU A 303 -2.85 14.76 -16.57
C LEU A 303 -3.27 16.16 -16.09
N GLU A 304 -3.88 16.98 -16.93
CA GLU A 304 -4.38 18.31 -16.57
C GLU A 304 -5.69 18.25 -15.76
N HIS A 305 -6.29 17.07 -15.61
CA HIS A 305 -7.51 16.88 -14.84
C HIS A 305 -7.33 17.37 -13.38
N PRO A 306 -8.22 18.25 -12.86
CA PRO A 306 -8.04 18.86 -11.55
C PRO A 306 -7.91 17.86 -10.39
N GLN A 307 -8.66 16.74 -10.46
CA GLN A 307 -8.55 15.71 -9.43
C GLN A 307 -7.24 14.93 -9.52
N TYR A 308 -6.71 14.73 -10.74
CA TYR A 308 -5.44 14.04 -10.92
C TYR A 308 -4.31 14.90 -10.35
N GLN A 309 -4.30 16.19 -10.69
CA GLN A 309 -3.36 17.17 -10.14
C GLN A 309 -3.40 17.21 -8.61
N LYS A 310 -4.61 17.18 -8.02
CA LYS A 310 -4.77 17.14 -6.56
C LYS A 310 -4.22 15.83 -5.96
N LEU A 311 -4.53 14.68 -6.56
CA LEU A 311 -4.03 13.37 -6.11
C LEU A 311 -2.51 13.28 -6.23
N SER A 312 -1.93 13.71 -7.35
CA SER A 312 -0.49 13.80 -7.58
C SER A 312 0.19 14.68 -6.52
N TYR A 313 -0.33 15.88 -6.28
CA TYR A 313 0.21 16.78 -5.26
C TYR A 313 0.19 16.16 -3.86
N ILE A 314 -0.95 15.58 -3.46
CA ILE A 314 -1.12 14.96 -2.15
C ILE A 314 -0.16 13.78 -2.00
N ILE A 315 -0.14 12.85 -2.95
CA ILE A 315 0.65 11.63 -2.82
C ILE A 315 2.16 11.92 -2.79
N ASN A 316 2.64 12.83 -3.64
CA ASN A 316 4.06 13.19 -3.70
C ASN A 316 4.50 13.88 -2.41
N THR A 317 3.68 14.81 -1.89
CA THR A 317 3.99 15.51 -0.64
C THR A 317 3.94 14.56 0.55
N LEU A 318 2.89 13.73 0.63
CA LEU A 318 2.69 12.74 1.69
C LEU A 318 3.85 11.75 1.75
N CYS A 319 4.19 11.12 0.63
CA CYS A 319 5.22 10.08 0.59
C CYS A 319 6.61 10.68 0.86
N HIS A 320 6.88 11.88 0.36
CA HIS A 320 8.11 12.61 0.67
C HIS A 320 8.23 12.89 2.19
N GLU A 321 7.19 13.43 2.82
CA GLU A 321 7.20 13.68 4.26
C GLU A 321 7.41 12.41 5.09
N ILE A 322 6.75 11.31 4.70
CA ILE A 322 6.90 10.00 5.34
C ILE A 322 8.36 9.50 5.24
N SER A 323 8.97 9.59 4.06
CA SER A 323 10.34 9.14 3.83
C SER A 323 11.39 9.94 4.61
N HIS A 324 11.14 11.24 4.87
CA HIS A 324 12.10 12.12 5.56
C HIS A 324 11.91 12.22 7.07
N LYS A 325 10.69 12.10 7.62
CA LYS A 325 10.43 12.32 9.06
C LYS A 325 10.79 11.12 9.96
N GLY A 326 11.00 9.92 9.39
CA GLY A 326 11.36 8.72 10.16
C GLY A 326 10.23 8.18 11.06
N SER A 327 10.37 6.94 11.52
CA SER A 327 9.31 6.10 12.14
C SER A 327 8.70 6.62 13.47
N HIS A 328 9.19 7.72 14.03
CA HIS A 328 8.78 8.18 15.36
C HIS A 328 7.66 9.21 15.30
N ASN A 329 6.44 8.68 15.27
CA ASN A 329 5.12 9.31 15.27
C ASN A 329 4.66 9.86 13.91
N MET A 330 3.69 9.15 13.32
CA MET A 330 2.83 9.67 12.26
C MET A 330 2.29 11.03 12.71
N SER A 331 2.74 12.10 12.05
CA SER A 331 2.33 13.46 12.44
C SER A 331 0.86 13.68 12.11
N LEU A 332 0.23 14.62 12.81
CA LEU A 332 -1.14 15.08 12.48
C LEU A 332 -1.25 15.56 11.03
N GLU A 333 -0.16 16.09 10.46
CA GLU A 333 -0.09 16.52 9.05
C GLU A 333 -0.20 15.33 8.10
N ILE A 334 0.49 14.22 8.37
CA ILE A 334 0.41 13.00 7.56
C ILE A 334 -1.00 12.40 7.65
N GLU A 335 -1.56 12.32 8.85
CA GLU A 335 -2.95 11.86 9.04
C GLU A 335 -3.95 12.71 8.26
N SER A 336 -3.82 14.04 8.30
CA SER A 336 -4.69 14.97 7.55
C SER A 336 -4.58 14.74 6.05
N LYS A 337 -3.36 14.59 5.50
CA LYS A 337 -3.15 14.33 4.07
C LYS A 337 -3.72 12.97 3.64
N MET A 338 -3.60 11.95 4.49
CA MET A 338 -4.24 10.65 4.25
C MET A 338 -5.77 10.78 4.21
N GLN A 339 -6.38 11.56 5.11
CA GLN A 339 -7.83 11.81 5.10
C GLN A 339 -8.27 12.52 3.82
N GLU A 340 -7.52 13.53 3.37
CA GLU A 340 -7.78 14.21 2.09
C GLU A 340 -7.69 13.25 0.91
N LEU A 341 -6.66 12.41 0.87
CA LEU A 341 -6.50 11.37 -0.16
C LEU A 341 -7.71 10.43 -0.18
N VAL A 342 -8.09 9.92 0.98
CA VAL A 342 -9.20 8.97 1.16
C VAL A 342 -10.53 9.59 0.74
N GLN A 343 -10.75 10.87 1.08
CA GLN A 343 -11.93 11.61 0.64
C GLN A 343 -12.03 11.67 -0.88
N ILE A 344 -10.94 11.99 -1.59
CA ILE A 344 -10.95 12.06 -3.06
C ILE A 344 -11.18 10.68 -3.67
N VAL A 345 -10.51 9.65 -3.13
CA VAL A 345 -10.58 8.29 -3.67
C VAL A 345 -11.96 7.66 -3.49
N LEU A 346 -12.63 7.90 -2.35
CA LEU A 346 -13.93 7.30 -2.03
C LEU A 346 -15.13 8.15 -2.46
N SER A 347 -14.94 9.43 -2.76
CA SER A 347 -16.03 10.28 -3.26
C SER A 347 -16.28 10.04 -4.75
N ASN A 348 -17.54 10.15 -5.14
CA ASN A 348 -17.96 10.12 -6.54
C ASN A 348 -18.35 11.53 -7.00
N SER A 349 -17.99 11.89 -8.23
CA SER A 349 -18.34 13.17 -8.86
C SER A 349 -18.77 12.99 -10.33
N PRO A 350 -19.46 13.97 -10.95
CA PRO A 350 -19.91 13.83 -12.35
C PRO A 350 -18.78 13.77 -13.38
N ASN A 351 -17.66 14.45 -13.10
CA ASN A 351 -16.43 14.45 -13.91
C ASN A 351 -15.32 13.78 -13.10
N ASP A 352 -15.55 12.52 -12.72
CA ASP A 352 -14.61 11.78 -11.90
C ASP A 352 -13.51 11.13 -12.72
N LEU A 353 -12.39 10.86 -12.04
CA LEU A 353 -11.41 9.93 -12.55
C LEU A 353 -11.92 8.49 -12.41
N GLU A 354 -11.38 7.60 -13.22
CA GLU A 354 -11.64 6.17 -13.09
C GLU A 354 -11.36 5.70 -11.65
N PRO A 355 -12.30 4.96 -11.02
CA PRO A 355 -12.15 4.49 -9.66
C PRO A 355 -10.85 3.70 -9.43
N GLU A 356 -10.44 2.89 -10.40
CA GLU A 356 -9.23 2.06 -10.36
C GLU A 356 -7.96 2.93 -10.29
N LEU A 357 -7.92 4.02 -11.05
CA LEU A 357 -6.82 4.99 -11.00
C LEU A 357 -6.74 5.61 -9.59
N LYS A 358 -7.86 6.05 -9.04
CA LYS A 358 -7.94 6.59 -7.67
C LYS A 358 -7.48 5.56 -6.63
N GLN A 359 -7.91 4.31 -6.74
CA GLN A 359 -7.49 3.23 -5.83
C GLN A 359 -5.99 2.94 -5.90
N THR A 360 -5.35 3.15 -7.05
CA THR A 360 -3.90 2.99 -7.17
C THR A 360 -3.15 4.04 -6.34
N PHE A 361 -3.60 5.30 -6.33
CA PHE A 361 -3.02 6.33 -5.44
C PHE A 361 -3.11 5.93 -3.97
N LEU A 362 -4.28 5.43 -3.53
CA LEU A 362 -4.46 4.98 -2.15
C LEU A 362 -3.57 3.78 -1.84
N SER A 363 -3.48 2.80 -2.74
CA SER A 363 -2.65 1.60 -2.56
C SER A 363 -1.18 1.96 -2.38
N VAL A 364 -0.65 2.85 -3.23
CA VAL A 364 0.74 3.33 -3.10
C VAL A 364 0.94 4.07 -1.78
N ALA A 365 0.07 5.03 -1.44
CA ALA A 365 0.16 5.77 -0.18
C ALA A 365 0.15 4.87 1.07
N LYS A 366 -0.70 3.84 1.08
CA LYS A 366 -0.77 2.86 2.17
C LYS A 366 0.53 2.06 2.33
N THR A 367 1.26 1.76 1.25
CA THR A 367 2.56 1.08 1.37
C THR A 367 3.64 1.98 1.98
N TYR A 368 3.67 3.27 1.65
CA TYR A 368 4.55 4.24 2.31
C TYR A 368 4.20 4.39 3.79
N TYR A 369 2.91 4.54 4.11
CA TYR A 369 2.43 4.61 5.49
C TYR A 369 2.82 3.34 6.27
N TYR A 370 2.55 2.15 5.73
CA TYR A 370 2.93 0.87 6.33
C TYR A 370 4.44 0.76 6.58
N ARG A 371 5.27 1.14 5.60
CA ARG A 371 6.74 1.07 5.71
C ARG A 371 7.29 1.99 6.80
N ALA A 372 6.66 3.13 7.04
CA ALA A 372 7.07 4.06 8.10
C ALA A 372 6.48 3.70 9.47
N PHE A 373 5.30 3.09 9.49
CA PHE A 373 4.61 2.70 10.72
C PHE A 373 5.30 1.51 11.40
N TYR A 374 5.76 0.52 10.65
CA TYR A 374 6.41 -0.68 11.20
C TYR A 374 7.93 -0.63 11.12
N ASP A 375 8.57 -1.15 12.17
CA ASP A 375 10.01 -1.40 12.17
C ASP A 375 10.38 -2.56 11.21
N PRO A 376 11.64 -2.64 10.76
CA PRO A 376 12.08 -3.68 9.84
C PRO A 376 11.88 -5.13 10.33
N GLU A 377 11.95 -5.39 11.64
CA GLU A 377 11.75 -6.73 12.19
C GLU A 377 10.28 -7.15 12.07
N THR A 378 9.35 -6.24 12.38
CA THR A 378 7.92 -6.46 12.18
C THR A 378 7.57 -6.70 10.71
N ILE A 379 8.14 -5.90 9.79
CA ILE A 379 7.95 -6.11 8.35
C ILE A 379 8.44 -7.50 7.94
N ASN A 380 9.60 -7.96 8.43
CA ASN A 380 10.11 -9.31 8.13
C ASN A 380 9.19 -10.42 8.64
N ARG A 381 8.58 -10.26 9.81
CA ARG A 381 7.57 -11.21 10.33
C ARG A 381 6.33 -11.25 9.45
N HIS A 382 5.84 -10.09 9.00
CA HIS A 382 4.71 -10.02 8.07
C HIS A 382 5.05 -10.67 6.72
N ILE A 383 6.23 -10.40 6.16
CA ILE A 383 6.72 -11.05 4.92
C ILE A 383 6.71 -12.57 5.07
N SER A 384 7.27 -13.09 6.17
CA SER A 384 7.32 -14.54 6.44
C SER A 384 5.91 -15.15 6.50
N LYS A 385 4.98 -14.48 7.20
CA LYS A 385 3.59 -14.96 7.36
C LYS A 385 2.78 -14.88 6.06
N VAL A 386 2.95 -13.82 5.27
CA VAL A 386 2.15 -13.53 4.07
C VAL A 386 2.68 -14.24 2.83
N LEU A 387 4.00 -14.33 2.61
CA LEU A 387 4.56 -14.93 1.39
C LEU A 387 5.02 -16.38 1.57
N PHE A 388 5.48 -16.74 2.77
CA PHE A 388 6.23 -17.99 2.97
C PHE A 388 5.56 -19.01 3.88
N THR A 389 4.47 -18.63 4.55
CA THR A 389 3.71 -19.53 5.43
C THR A 389 2.32 -19.79 4.86
N ASN A 390 2.06 -21.03 4.45
CA ASN A 390 0.73 -21.44 3.98
C ASN A 390 -0.31 -21.27 5.09
N VAL A 391 -1.55 -21.01 4.69
CA VAL A 391 -2.70 -21.03 5.59
C VAL A 391 -3.17 -22.48 5.73
N THR A 392 -3.25 -22.96 6.97
CA THR A 392 -3.71 -24.31 7.33
C THR A 392 -5.18 -24.34 7.66
#